data_AF-A0AAW5L6Q2-F1
#
_entry.id   AF-A0AAW5L6Q2-F1
#
_cell.length_a   1.000
_cell.length_b   1.000
_cell.length_c   1.000
_cell.angle_alpha   90.00
_cell.angle_beta   90.00
_cell.angle_gamma   90.00
#
_symmetry.space_group_name_H-M   'P 1'
#
loop_
_entity.id
_entity.type
_entity.pdbx_description
1 polymer ?
#
loop_
_entity_poly.entity_id
_entity_poly.type
_entity_poly.pdbx_seq_one_letter_code
_entity_poly.pdbx_strand_id
1 'polypeptide(L)'
;MLNGLYPGRFKEWELKEVPLNFWTKEKGLEALRWTVEEKEKLTLEQLLQVYSERWLIKNRLSTPCQKYWRENRYDMLKDLYPEIYRTMPKMKNVEQV
;
A
#
# COMPACT_ATOMS: atom_id res chain seq x y z
N MET A 1 2.40 24.66 13.62
CA MET A 1 3.04 23.56 12.87
C MET A 1 2.73 22.23 13.57
N LEU A 2 1.92 21.36 12.94
CA LEU A 2 1.50 20.06 13.49
C LEU A 2 2.68 19.11 13.80
N ASN A 3 3.80 19.24 13.07
CA ASN A 3 5.01 18.44 13.24
C ASN A 3 5.74 18.68 14.58
N GLY A 4 5.51 19.82 15.24
CA GLY A 4 6.16 20.16 16.52
C GLY A 4 5.42 19.66 17.76
N LEU A 5 4.13 19.33 17.65
CA LEU A 5 3.31 18.90 18.78
C LEU A 5 3.27 17.37 18.94
N TYR A 6 3.47 16.62 17.85
CA TYR A 6 3.44 15.15 17.86
C TYR A 6 4.48 14.55 16.89
N PRO A 7 5.77 14.64 17.22
CA PRO A 7 6.82 14.04 16.40
C PRO A 7 6.57 12.54 16.23
N GLY A 8 6.41 12.10 14.98
CA GLY A 8 6.30 10.68 14.63
C GLY A 8 4.95 10.00 14.88
N ARG A 9 3.88 10.71 15.27
CA ARG A 9 2.56 10.07 15.44
C ARG A 9 1.78 9.83 14.16
N PHE A 10 1.88 10.76 13.22
CA PHE A 10 1.11 10.71 11.98
C PHE A 10 2.08 10.85 10.83
N LYS A 11 1.94 9.96 9.85
CA LYS A 11 2.69 10.07 8.62
C LYS A 11 2.00 11.06 7.69
N GLU A 12 2.79 11.73 6.87
CA GLU A 12 2.31 12.78 5.97
C GLU A 12 1.21 12.26 5.02
N TRP A 13 1.24 10.97 4.67
CA TRP A 13 0.21 10.31 3.86
C TRP A 13 -1.10 10.00 4.58
N GLU A 14 -1.16 10.09 5.91
CA GLU A 14 -2.41 10.01 6.66
C GLU A 14 -3.15 11.35 6.72
N LEU A 15 -2.47 12.44 6.38
CA LEU A 15 -3.08 13.76 6.35
C LEU A 15 -4.06 13.87 5.18
N LYS A 16 -5.11 14.68 5.38
CA LYS A 16 -6.21 14.87 4.43
C LYS A 16 -5.73 15.46 3.09
N GLU A 17 -4.63 16.19 3.13
CA GLU A 17 -4.03 16.86 1.98
C GLU A 17 -2.54 16.55 1.97
N VAL A 18 -2.12 15.75 0.98
CA VAL A 18 -0.72 15.58 0.63
C VAL A 18 -0.38 16.58 -0.47
N PRO A 19 0.81 17.21 -0.45
CA PRO A 19 1.20 18.14 -1.49
C PRO A 19 1.22 17.48 -2.87
N LEU A 20 0.94 18.27 -3.91
CA LEU A 20 1.14 17.82 -5.30
C LEU A 20 2.59 17.36 -5.46
N ASN A 21 2.80 16.17 -6.04
CA ASN A 21 4.10 15.47 -6.13
C ASN A 21 4.67 14.87 -4.84
N PHE A 22 3.88 14.73 -3.78
CA PHE A 22 4.32 13.99 -2.58
C PHE A 22 4.60 12.51 -2.87
N TRP A 23 3.76 11.88 -3.69
CA TRP A 23 3.85 10.46 -4.00
C TRP A 23 5.00 10.16 -4.95
N THR A 24 5.91 9.28 -4.51
CA THR A 24 6.92 8.59 -5.32
C THR A 24 6.71 7.08 -5.22
N LYS A 25 7.32 6.29 -6.10
CA LYS A 25 7.23 4.82 -6.05
C LYS A 25 7.68 4.29 -4.69
N GLU A 26 8.83 4.75 -4.21
CA GLU A 26 9.41 4.36 -2.92
C GLU A 26 8.51 4.76 -1.74
N LYS A 27 7.96 5.98 -1.74
CA LYS A 27 7.03 6.43 -0.69
C LYS A 27 5.72 5.64 -0.69
N GLY A 28 5.22 5.25 -1.86
CA GLY A 28 4.04 4.38 -1.96
C GLY A 28 4.27 3.02 -1.29
N LEU A 29 5.44 2.43 -1.51
CA LEU A 29 5.85 1.16 -0.87
C LEU A 29 6.05 1.31 0.63
N GLU A 30 6.74 2.37 1.07
CA GLU A 30 6.96 2.65 2.48
C GLU A 30 5.63 2.88 3.22
N ALA A 31 4.70 3.64 2.62
CA ALA A 31 3.39 3.89 3.18
C ALA A 31 2.56 2.60 3.28
N LEU A 32 2.63 1.73 2.28
CA LEU A 32 1.98 0.42 2.32
C LEU A 32 2.56 -0.45 3.43
N ARG A 33 3.89 -0.60 3.47
CA ARG A 33 4.61 -1.35 4.50
C ARG A 33 4.26 -0.87 5.91
N TRP A 34 4.33 0.43 6.14
CA TRP A 34 3.97 1.05 7.42
C TRP A 34 2.50 0.80 7.80
N THR A 35 1.58 0.88 6.84
CA THR A 35 0.15 0.60 7.11
C THR A 35 -0.06 -0.85 7.56
N VAL A 36 0.64 -1.80 6.94
CA VAL A 36 0.56 -3.22 7.31
C VAL A 36 1.16 -3.47 8.68
N GLU A 37 2.39 -3.00 8.91
CA GLU A 37 3.17 -3.29 10.13
C GLU A 37 2.68 -2.50 11.34
N GLU A 38 2.42 -1.20 11.21
CA GLU A 38 2.15 -0.31 12.36
C GLU A 38 0.66 -0.10 12.61
N LYS A 39 -0.13 0.10 11.54
CA LYS A 39 -1.55 0.45 11.68
C LYS A 39 -2.42 -0.78 11.93
N GLU A 40 -2.19 -1.84 11.15
CA GLU A 40 -3.04 -3.01 11.16
C GLU A 40 -2.39 -4.21 11.88
N LYS A 41 -1.06 -4.22 12.05
CA LYS A 41 -0.28 -5.33 12.64
C LYS A 41 -0.70 -6.70 12.08
N LEU A 42 -1.10 -6.72 10.82
CA LEU A 42 -1.64 -7.90 10.17
C LEU A 42 -0.51 -8.79 9.69
N THR A 43 -0.73 -10.09 9.80
CA THR A 43 0.12 -11.09 9.14
C THR A 43 -0.13 -11.05 7.63
N LEU A 44 0.88 -11.43 6.84
CA LEU A 44 0.83 -11.41 5.37
C LEU A 44 -0.40 -12.15 4.80
N GLU A 45 -0.81 -13.24 5.44
CA GLU A 45 -2.01 -14.00 5.06
C GLU A 45 -3.30 -13.20 5.26
N GLN A 46 -3.43 -12.49 6.38
CA GLN A 46 -4.59 -11.65 6.66
C GLN A 46 -4.59 -10.40 5.79
N LEU A 47 -3.41 -9.83 5.53
CA LEU A 47 -3.25 -8.75 4.58
C LEU A 47 -3.82 -9.17 3.22
N LEU A 48 -3.44 -10.33 2.67
CA LEU A 48 -3.96 -10.80 1.38
C LEU A 48 -5.49 -10.92 1.35
N GLN A 49 -6.11 -11.32 2.46
CA GLN A 49 -7.58 -11.42 2.56
C GLN A 49 -8.26 -10.04 2.59
N VAL A 50 -7.64 -9.08 3.28
CA VAL A 50 -8.19 -7.73 3.49
C VAL A 50 -7.80 -6.77 2.35
N TYR A 51 -6.71 -7.06 1.63
CA TYR A 51 -6.10 -6.24 0.60
C TYR A 51 -6.99 -6.16 -0.66
N SER A 52 -7.92 -5.22 -0.60
CA SER A 52 -8.92 -4.93 -1.62
C SER A 52 -8.84 -3.47 -2.08
N GLU A 53 -9.53 -3.11 -3.16
CA GLU A 53 -9.53 -1.73 -3.67
C GLU A 53 -10.04 -0.75 -2.62
N ARG A 54 -11.12 -1.16 -1.96
CA ARG A 54 -11.71 -0.45 -0.83
C ARG A 54 -10.71 -0.22 0.30
N TRP A 55 -9.79 -1.16 0.52
CA TRP A 55 -8.75 -1.04 1.54
C TRP A 55 -7.71 0.01 1.14
N LEU A 56 -7.25 0.03 -0.11
CA LEU A 56 -6.36 1.09 -0.60
C LEU A 56 -7.02 2.47 -0.60
N ILE A 57 -8.30 2.55 -0.94
CA ILE A 57 -9.05 3.81 -0.88
C ILE A 57 -9.17 4.28 0.59
N LYS A 58 -9.52 3.36 1.50
CA LYS A 58 -9.62 3.64 2.94
C LYS A 58 -8.29 4.13 3.53
N ASN A 59 -7.18 3.54 3.12
CA ASN A 59 -5.83 3.91 3.54
C ASN A 59 -5.19 5.01 2.68
N ARG A 60 -5.94 5.62 1.74
CA ARG A 60 -5.48 6.67 0.81
C ARG A 60 -4.22 6.31 0.00
N LEU A 61 -4.00 5.02 -0.22
CA LEU A 61 -2.93 4.48 -1.07
C LEU A 61 -3.41 4.28 -2.53
N SER A 62 -4.65 4.64 -2.84
CA SER A 62 -5.21 4.56 -4.20
C SER A 62 -4.47 5.48 -5.19
N THR A 63 -4.13 6.71 -4.79
CA THR A 63 -3.42 7.67 -5.66
C THR A 63 -2.03 7.20 -6.10
N PRO A 64 -1.11 6.75 -5.21
CA PRO A 64 0.17 6.22 -5.65
C PRO A 64 0.00 4.92 -6.46
N CYS A 65 -0.96 4.07 -6.10
CA CYS A 65 -1.29 2.84 -6.85
C CYS A 65 -1.70 3.16 -8.30
N GLN A 66 -2.61 4.13 -8.49
CA GLN A 66 -3.01 4.62 -9.82
C GLN A 66 -1.82 5.14 -10.61
N LYS A 67 -1.02 6.01 -9.99
CA LYS A 67 0.03 6.77 -10.68
C LYS A 67 1.21 5.89 -11.14
N TYR A 68 1.63 4.92 -10.31
CA TYR A 68 2.85 4.14 -10.57
C TYR A 68 2.58 2.70 -10.97
N TRP A 69 1.44 2.13 -10.57
CA TRP A 69 1.10 0.73 -10.82
C TRP A 69 -0.14 0.56 -11.71
N ARG A 70 -0.56 1.62 -12.43
CA ARG A 70 -1.67 1.58 -13.40
C ARG A 70 -2.96 0.98 -12.82
N GLU A 71 -3.31 1.35 -11.59
CA GLU A 71 -4.47 0.80 -10.86
C GLU A 71 -4.34 -0.67 -10.46
N ASN A 72 -3.20 -1.31 -10.77
CA ASN A 72 -2.96 -2.68 -10.37
C ASN A 72 -2.38 -2.75 -8.96
N ARG A 73 -3.27 -3.09 -8.04
CA ARG A 73 -2.97 -3.29 -6.62
C ARG A 73 -2.02 -4.48 -6.41
N TYR A 74 -2.11 -5.50 -7.26
CA TYR A 74 -1.25 -6.68 -7.16
C TYR A 74 0.19 -6.39 -7.58
N ASP A 75 0.41 -5.54 -8.59
CA ASP A 75 1.76 -5.10 -8.95
C ASP A 75 2.41 -4.29 -7.81
N MET A 76 1.63 -3.44 -7.13
CA MET A 76 2.11 -2.72 -5.95
C MET A 76 2.51 -3.66 -4.81
N LEU A 77 1.69 -4.68 -4.52
CA LEU A 77 1.99 -5.67 -3.50
C LEU A 77 3.18 -6.56 -3.87
N LYS A 78 3.31 -6.94 -5.15
CA LYS A 78 4.41 -7.74 -5.68
C LYS A 78 5.74 -7.01 -5.60
N ASP A 79 5.75 -5.70 -5.84
CA ASP A 79 6.94 -4.86 -5.73
C ASP A 79 7.40 -4.72 -4.27
N LEU A 80 6.45 -4.74 -3.30
CA LEU A 80 6.76 -4.67 -1.88
C LEU A 80 7.15 -6.04 -1.26
N TYR A 81 6.40 -7.08 -1.60
CA TYR A 81 6.56 -8.43 -1.06
C TYR A 81 6.62 -9.47 -2.19
N PRO A 82 7.72 -9.50 -2.96
CA PRO A 82 7.88 -10.45 -4.07
C PRO A 82 7.86 -11.91 -3.59
N GLU A 83 8.26 -12.15 -2.34
CA GLU A 83 8.22 -13.44 -1.66
C GLU A 83 6.80 -13.97 -1.42
N ILE A 84 5.82 -13.10 -1.12
CA ILE A 84 4.41 -13.51 -1.01
C ILE A 84 3.88 -13.96 -2.37
N TYR A 85 4.24 -13.23 -3.42
CA TYR A 85 3.82 -13.59 -4.78
C TYR A 85 4.41 -14.95 -5.20
N ARG A 86 5.60 -15.28 -4.70
CA ARG A 86 6.25 -16.58 -4.94
C ARG A 86 5.58 -17.72 -4.16
N THR A 87 5.05 -17.45 -2.98
CA THR A 87 4.39 -18.46 -2.13
C THR A 87 2.89 -18.61 -2.40
N MET A 88 2.24 -17.66 -3.10
CA MET A 88 0.85 -17.82 -3.56
C MET A 88 0.72 -19.01 -4.53
N PRO A 89 0.18 -20.17 -4.08
CA PRO A 89 -0.06 -21.28 -4.98
C PRO A 89 -1.42 -20.99 -5.64
N LYS A 90 -1.43 -20.89 -6.97
CA LYS A 90 -2.61 -20.83 -7.85
C LYS A 90 -3.21 -19.43 -8.11
N MET A 91 -2.49 -18.60 -8.86
CA MET A 91 -3.10 -17.69 -9.85
C MET A 91 -2.27 -17.68 -11.15
N LYS A 92 -1.83 -18.85 -11.64
CA LYS A 92 -1.25 -18.97 -12.99
C LYS A 92 -2.32 -19.21 -14.08
N ASN A 93 -3.61 -19.21 -13.75
CA ASN A 93 -4.66 -19.72 -14.64
C ASN A 93 -5.79 -18.75 -15.01
N VAL A 94 -5.61 -17.43 -14.86
CA VAL A 94 -6.63 -16.45 -15.28
C VAL A 94 -6.12 -15.35 -16.22
N GLU A 95 -4.86 -15.39 -16.65
CA GLU A 95 -4.32 -14.48 -17.68
C GLU A 95 -3.91 -15.21 -18.98
N GLN A 96 -4.51 -16.37 -19.26
CA GLN A 96 -4.47 -17.00 -20.59
C GLN A 96 -5.89 -17.35 -21.05
N VAL A 97 -6.66 -16.35 -21.46
CA VAL A 97 -7.73 -16.46 -22.46
C VAL A 97 -7.75 -15.21 -23.32
#